data_AF-C7RS96-F1
#
_entry.id   AF-C7RS96-F1
#
_cell.length_a   1.000
_cell.length_b   1.000
_cell.length_c   1.000
_cell.angle_alpha   90.00
_cell.angle_beta   90.00
_cell.angle_gamma   90.00
#
_symmetry.space_group_name_H-M   'P 1'
#
loop_
_entity.id
_entity.type
_entity.pdbx_description
1 polymer ?
#
loop_
_entity_poly.entity_id
_entity_poly.type
_entity_poly.pdbx_seq_one_letter_code
_entity_poly.pdbx_strand_id
1 'polypeptide(L)'
;MTVTAPPVAAQPPAGAAGVAPASGTALADPQPVPQTIERLSKDGQALPRAADKASADLARVPESVIRTLPGELAPVEAYLEANLPIAKAMPLVDIVYGGGVLVAVVIVQAIGLRLLTGHVDKRAPTIAKRPALWRVDLMFGGAVFMLLGLHLGSVLLWSAAVVYGGVIPDWVQAARFAARSYTTIGSDHQVPEKWHMLAPIIAISGMFTFAWTASVLVSIVEQCNHLRRLAWDARRRKREATRGARPTPSAD
;
A
#
# COMPACT_ATOMS: atom_id res chain seq x y z
N MET A 1 -42.82 29.28 -16.21
CA MET A 1 -42.41 30.37 -15.30
C MET A 1 -40.91 30.32 -15.18
N THR A 2 -40.25 31.11 -16.02
CA THR A 2 -38.80 31.33 -16.10
C THR A 2 -38.52 32.61 -15.33
N VAL A 3 -37.59 32.62 -14.37
CA VAL A 3 -37.03 33.86 -13.82
C VAL A 3 -35.52 33.73 -13.64
N THR A 4 -34.88 34.71 -14.22
CA THR A 4 -33.47 34.96 -14.52
C THR A 4 -32.70 35.51 -13.30
N ALA A 5 -31.40 35.26 -13.23
CA ALA A 5 -30.46 35.88 -12.28
C ALA A 5 -30.08 37.33 -12.67
N PRO A 6 -29.43 38.07 -11.76
CA PRO A 6 -28.29 38.92 -12.16
C PRO A 6 -27.02 38.75 -11.28
N PRO A 7 -25.87 39.28 -11.73
CA PRO A 7 -24.53 38.82 -11.32
C PRO A 7 -23.83 39.74 -10.31
N VAL A 8 -22.89 39.20 -9.53
CA VAL A 8 -21.94 39.97 -8.71
C VAL A 8 -20.51 39.59 -9.09
N ALA A 9 -19.75 40.62 -9.45
CA ALA A 9 -18.37 40.60 -9.87
C ALA A 9 -17.41 40.40 -8.69
N ALA A 10 -16.36 39.59 -8.89
CA ALA A 10 -15.18 39.56 -8.04
C ALA A 10 -13.93 39.79 -8.89
N GLN A 11 -13.11 40.71 -8.39
CA GLN A 11 -11.99 41.41 -9.02
C GLN A 11 -10.68 40.59 -8.88
N PRO A 12 -9.71 40.69 -9.80
CA PRO A 12 -8.50 39.87 -9.81
C PRO A 12 -7.32 40.51 -9.02
N PRO A 13 -6.39 39.73 -8.44
CA PRO A 13 -5.12 40.28 -8.00
C PRO A 13 -4.12 40.39 -9.17
N ALA A 14 -3.63 41.62 -9.35
CA ALA A 14 -2.54 42.00 -10.23
C ALA A 14 -1.18 41.64 -9.61
N GLY A 15 -0.18 41.36 -10.47
CA GLY A 15 1.23 41.54 -10.11
C GLY A 15 2.15 40.33 -10.31
N ALA A 16 2.31 39.83 -11.54
CA ALA A 16 3.47 39.02 -11.93
C ALA A 16 3.96 39.49 -13.30
N ALA A 17 5.06 40.24 -13.32
CA ALA A 17 5.75 40.64 -14.55
C ALA A 17 7.25 40.85 -14.32
N GLY A 18 8.07 40.33 -15.24
CA GLY A 18 9.47 40.76 -15.48
C GLY A 18 10.55 39.81 -14.95
N VAL A 19 11.03 38.77 -15.65
CA VAL A 19 11.93 38.70 -16.84
C VAL A 19 13.44 38.84 -16.51
N ALA A 20 14.15 37.68 -16.53
CA ALA A 20 15.45 37.27 -17.14
C ALA A 20 16.62 38.27 -17.43
N PRO A 21 17.77 37.85 -18.02
CA PRO A 21 18.80 36.82 -17.71
C PRO A 21 20.25 37.39 -17.74
N ALA A 22 21.31 36.62 -17.40
CA ALA A 22 22.71 36.71 -17.92
C ALA A 22 23.69 35.97 -16.97
N SER A 23 24.39 34.90 -17.38
CA SER A 23 25.65 34.85 -18.16
C SER A 23 26.90 35.20 -17.34
N GLY A 24 27.88 34.27 -17.30
CA GLY A 24 29.26 34.63 -16.95
C GLY A 24 30.07 33.56 -16.23
N THR A 25 30.34 32.43 -16.88
CA THR A 25 31.41 31.51 -16.48
C THR A 25 32.76 32.18 -16.82
N ALA A 26 33.49 32.64 -15.80
CA ALA A 26 34.85 33.17 -15.96
C ALA A 26 35.84 32.34 -15.13
N LEU A 27 36.88 31.87 -15.81
CA LEU A 27 37.99 31.03 -15.34
C LEU A 27 38.61 31.57 -14.04
N ALA A 28 38.83 30.67 -13.07
CA ALA A 28 39.72 30.90 -11.94
C ALA A 28 41.15 30.47 -12.33
N ASP A 29 42.08 31.42 -12.30
CA ASP A 29 43.54 31.18 -12.36
C ASP A 29 44.03 30.49 -11.07
N PRO A 30 44.98 29.54 -11.14
CA PRO A 30 45.55 28.90 -9.95
C PRO A 30 46.51 29.87 -9.22
N GLN A 31 46.09 30.36 -8.04
CA GLN A 31 46.92 31.20 -7.17
C GLN A 31 48.09 30.42 -6.52
N PRO A 32 49.25 31.05 -6.30
CA PRO A 32 50.47 30.39 -5.85
C PRO A 32 50.39 29.89 -4.40
N VAL A 33 50.92 28.68 -4.20
CA VAL A 33 50.88 27.83 -3.00
C VAL A 33 51.31 28.47 -1.66
N PRO A 34 52.15 29.53 -1.56
CA PRO A 34 52.55 30.08 -0.25
C PRO A 34 51.39 30.71 0.54
N GLN A 35 50.39 31.30 -0.14
CA GLN A 35 49.31 32.03 0.54
C GLN A 35 48.25 31.10 1.17
N THR A 36 48.10 29.88 0.64
CA THR A 36 47.12 28.91 1.15
C THR A 36 47.55 28.34 2.50
N ILE A 37 48.85 28.14 2.71
CA ILE A 37 49.38 27.64 4.00
C ILE A 37 49.29 28.73 5.08
N GLU A 38 49.54 29.99 4.73
CA GLU A 38 49.39 31.11 5.67
C GLU A 38 47.92 31.35 6.04
N ARG A 39 46.99 31.22 5.09
CA ARG A 39 45.55 31.29 5.34
C ARG A 39 45.04 30.13 6.19
N LEU A 40 45.46 28.89 5.90
CA LEU A 40 45.11 27.72 6.73
C LEU A 40 45.66 27.83 8.16
N SER A 41 46.84 28.41 8.34
CA SER A 41 47.40 28.70 9.67
C SER A 41 46.57 29.76 10.42
N LYS A 42 46.16 30.83 9.71
CA LYS A 42 45.30 31.89 10.27
C LYS A 42 43.91 31.37 10.63
N ASP A 43 43.33 30.53 9.79
CA ASP A 43 42.00 29.94 9.97
C ASP A 43 42.00 28.89 11.09
N GLY A 44 43.05 28.08 11.18
CA GLY A 44 43.26 27.10 12.26
C GLY A 44 43.47 27.75 13.64
N GLN A 45 43.98 28.98 13.69
CA GLN A 45 44.15 29.75 14.93
C GLN A 45 42.94 30.63 15.29
N ALA A 46 42.03 30.87 14.32
CA ALA A 46 40.78 31.59 14.52
C ALA A 46 39.68 30.69 15.12
N LEU A 47 39.65 29.41 14.76
CA LEU A 47 38.73 28.40 15.28
C LEU A 47 38.71 28.27 16.83
N PRO A 48 39.86 28.09 17.51
CA PRO A 48 39.87 28.00 18.98
C PRO A 48 39.50 29.33 19.64
N ARG A 49 39.90 30.48 19.07
CA ARG A 49 39.47 31.80 19.60
C ARG A 49 37.98 32.05 19.40
N ALA A 50 37.38 31.56 18.33
CA ALA A 50 35.94 31.64 18.11
C ALA A 50 35.19 30.74 19.09
N ALA A 51 35.71 29.55 19.40
CA ALA A 51 35.17 28.65 20.42
C ALA A 51 35.28 29.22 21.84
N ASP A 52 36.41 29.85 22.18
CA ASP A 52 36.61 30.52 23.46
C ASP A 52 35.71 31.76 23.60
N LYS A 53 35.53 32.53 22.53
CA LYS A 53 34.59 33.66 22.49
C LYS A 53 33.14 33.20 22.60
N ALA A 54 32.75 32.13 21.91
CA ALA A 54 31.41 31.55 22.04
C ALA A 54 31.14 31.06 23.47
N SER A 55 32.15 30.48 24.13
CA SER A 55 32.06 30.07 25.54
C SER A 55 31.99 31.27 26.50
N ALA A 56 32.70 32.35 26.20
CA ALA A 56 32.63 33.59 26.97
C ALA A 56 31.33 34.39 26.75
N ASP A 57 30.75 34.33 25.55
CA ASP A 57 29.42 34.88 25.25
C ASP A 57 28.30 34.06 25.89
N LEU A 58 28.45 32.73 25.96
CA LEU A 58 27.57 31.84 26.74
C LEU A 58 27.63 32.13 28.24
N ALA A 59 28.77 32.60 28.75
CA ALA A 59 28.91 33.05 30.15
C ALA A 59 28.37 34.47 30.39
N ARG A 60 28.15 35.25 29.32
CA ARG A 60 27.57 36.61 29.35
C ARG A 60 26.16 36.67 28.80
N VAL A 61 25.43 35.54 28.77
CA VAL A 61 24.02 35.55 28.37
C VAL A 61 23.31 36.56 29.27
N PRO A 62 22.79 37.68 28.72
CA PRO A 62 22.18 38.71 29.52
C PRO A 62 20.93 38.13 30.19
N GLU A 63 20.66 38.51 31.44
CA GLU A 63 19.48 38.01 32.19
C GLU A 63 18.18 38.17 31.40
N SER A 64 18.09 39.13 30.50
CA SER A 64 16.96 39.32 29.58
C SER A 64 16.71 38.10 28.69
N VAL A 65 17.76 37.43 28.20
CA VAL A 65 17.67 36.22 27.37
C VAL A 65 17.32 35.00 28.22
N ILE A 66 17.85 34.90 29.46
CA ILE A 66 17.46 33.86 30.42
C ILE A 66 15.99 34.04 30.85
N ARG A 67 15.48 35.27 30.87
CA ARG A 67 14.06 35.57 31.16
C ARG A 67 13.13 35.35 29.98
N THR A 68 13.59 35.52 28.74
CA THR A 68 12.79 35.26 27.53
C THR A 68 12.85 33.80 27.09
N LEU A 69 13.89 33.04 27.48
CA LEU A 69 13.99 31.60 27.23
C LEU A 69 12.77 30.80 27.74
N PRO A 70 12.25 30.99 28.97
CA PRO A 70 11.01 30.37 29.42
C PRO A 70 9.80 30.78 28.57
N GLY A 71 9.78 31.98 28.01
CA GLY A 71 8.69 32.50 27.18
C GLY A 71 8.71 32.00 25.73
N GLU A 72 9.88 31.62 25.21
CA GLU A 72 10.08 30.97 23.89
C GLU A 72 10.01 29.43 24.00
N LEU A 73 10.40 28.87 25.15
CA LEU A 73 10.20 27.46 25.47
C LEU A 73 8.75 27.19 25.87
N ALA A 74 8.02 28.10 26.50
CA ALA A 74 6.59 27.92 26.81
C ALA A 74 5.72 27.57 25.58
N PRO A 75 5.86 28.21 24.40
CA PRO A 75 5.17 27.75 23.21
C PRO A 75 5.72 26.42 22.73
N VAL A 76 7.03 26.15 22.75
CA VAL A 76 7.56 24.84 22.33
C VAL A 76 7.15 23.71 23.28
N GLU A 77 7.14 23.93 24.59
CA GLU A 77 6.68 23.03 25.65
C GLU A 77 5.16 22.86 25.56
N ALA A 78 4.38 23.91 25.29
CA ALA A 78 2.95 23.80 25.04
C ALA A 78 2.63 23.11 23.71
N TYR A 79 3.44 23.32 22.66
CA TYR A 79 3.35 22.61 21.39
C TYR A 79 3.77 21.15 21.57
N LEU A 80 4.82 20.89 22.34
CA LEU A 80 5.31 19.55 22.63
C LEU A 80 4.33 18.83 23.57
N GLU A 81 3.71 19.48 24.56
CA GLU A 81 2.67 18.94 25.44
C GLU A 81 1.30 18.84 24.76
N ALA A 82 1.02 19.63 23.72
CA ALA A 82 -0.16 19.48 22.86
C ALA A 82 0.03 18.40 21.79
N ASN A 83 1.26 18.21 21.27
CA ASN A 83 1.60 17.14 20.33
C ASN A 83 2.13 15.85 20.98
N LEU A 84 2.53 15.85 22.25
CA LEU A 84 2.86 14.65 23.04
C LEU A 84 1.66 13.72 23.11
N PRO A 85 0.42 14.20 23.37
CA PRO A 85 -0.77 13.40 23.23
C PRO A 85 -0.97 12.94 21.79
N ILE A 86 -0.67 13.72 20.76
CA ILE A 86 -0.87 13.32 19.34
C ILE A 86 0.18 12.28 18.88
N ALA A 87 1.44 12.38 19.32
CA ALA A 87 2.49 11.41 19.06
C ALA A 87 2.33 10.15 19.94
N LYS A 88 1.70 10.29 21.12
CA LYS A 88 1.29 9.18 22.00
C LYS A 88 -0.07 8.58 21.61
N ALA A 89 -0.88 9.29 20.82
CA ALA A 89 -2.20 8.89 20.32
C ALA A 89 -2.24 8.57 18.82
N MET A 90 -1.16 8.77 18.06
CA MET A 90 -0.90 7.93 16.89
C MET A 90 -0.41 6.60 17.46
N PRO A 91 -1.22 5.54 17.42
CA PRO A 91 -0.81 4.26 17.96
C PRO A 91 0.22 3.66 17.01
N LEU A 92 1.48 4.09 17.15
CA LEU A 92 2.60 3.60 16.35
C LEU A 92 2.70 2.07 16.47
N VAL A 93 2.34 1.56 17.66
CA VAL A 93 2.19 0.14 17.95
C VAL A 93 1.14 -0.52 17.05
N ASP A 94 -0.04 0.09 16.84
CA ASP A 94 -1.07 -0.47 15.95
C ASP A 94 -0.64 -0.48 14.50
N ILE A 95 0.06 0.57 14.05
CA ILE A 95 0.51 0.67 12.66
C ILE A 95 1.60 -0.37 12.39
N VAL A 96 2.57 -0.52 13.30
CA VAL A 96 3.64 -1.50 13.17
C VAL A 96 3.09 -2.93 13.31
N TYR A 97 2.23 -3.17 14.30
CA TYR A 97 1.61 -4.48 14.53
C TYR A 97 0.65 -4.85 13.40
N GLY A 98 -0.34 -4.00 13.12
CA GLY A 98 -1.33 -4.19 12.07
C GLY A 98 -0.67 -4.21 10.68
N GLY A 99 0.32 -3.37 10.43
CA GLY A 99 1.12 -3.38 9.21
C GLY A 99 1.92 -4.68 9.04
N GLY A 100 2.54 -5.18 10.11
CA GLY A 100 3.25 -6.46 10.10
C GLY A 100 2.31 -7.64 9.80
N VAL A 101 1.14 -7.68 10.44
CA VAL A 101 0.11 -8.70 10.18
C VAL A 101 -0.43 -8.57 8.76
N LEU A 102 -0.64 -7.35 8.25
CA LEU A 102 -1.04 -7.11 6.86
C LEU A 102 -0.01 -7.69 5.88
N VAL A 103 1.28 -7.44 6.10
CA VAL A 103 2.36 -7.99 5.26
C VAL A 103 2.33 -9.52 5.31
N ALA A 104 2.15 -10.11 6.50
CA ALA A 104 2.02 -11.57 6.65
C ALA A 104 0.81 -12.11 5.87
N VAL A 105 -0.34 -11.44 5.93
CA VAL A 105 -1.54 -11.79 5.15
C VAL A 105 -1.25 -11.73 3.65
N VAL A 106 -0.58 -10.69 3.17
CA VAL A 106 -0.21 -10.57 1.75
C VAL A 106 0.75 -11.69 1.33
N ILE A 107 1.72 -12.05 2.18
CA ILE A 107 2.64 -13.17 1.91
C ILE A 107 1.86 -14.50 1.83
N VAL A 108 0.97 -14.77 2.78
CA VAL A 108 0.12 -15.96 2.77
C VAL A 108 -0.73 -16.00 1.51
N GLN A 109 -1.30 -14.87 1.11
CA GLN A 109 -2.09 -14.76 -0.11
C GLN A 109 -1.22 -15.05 -1.35
N ALA A 110 -0.02 -14.47 -1.44
CA ALA A 110 0.91 -14.70 -2.54
C ALA A 110 1.37 -16.16 -2.62
N ILE A 111 1.64 -16.81 -1.49
CA ILE A 111 2.00 -18.23 -1.43
C ILE A 111 0.82 -19.09 -1.91
N GLY A 112 -0.39 -18.85 -1.40
CA GLY A 112 -1.57 -19.61 -1.80
C GLY A 112 -1.89 -19.45 -3.29
N LEU A 113 -1.68 -18.26 -3.85
CA LEU A 113 -1.80 -17.98 -5.27
C LEU A 113 -0.75 -18.73 -6.10
N ARG A 114 0.52 -18.78 -5.65
CA ARG A 114 1.57 -19.59 -6.31
C ARG A 114 1.25 -21.08 -6.29
N LEU A 115 0.70 -21.58 -5.18
CA LEU A 115 0.26 -22.97 -5.09
C LEU A 115 -0.91 -23.24 -6.02
N LEU A 116 -1.85 -22.30 -6.14
CA LEU A 116 -2.98 -22.38 -7.05
C LEU A 116 -2.53 -22.43 -8.51
N THR A 117 -1.71 -21.48 -8.96
CA THR A 117 -1.20 -21.45 -10.34
C THR A 117 -0.35 -22.68 -10.63
N GLY A 118 0.53 -23.08 -9.71
CA GLY A 118 1.31 -24.31 -9.87
C GLY A 118 0.46 -25.58 -9.98
N HIS A 119 -0.67 -25.65 -9.26
CA HIS A 119 -1.61 -26.77 -9.39
C HIS A 119 -2.39 -26.74 -10.70
N VAL A 120 -2.75 -25.54 -11.18
CA VAL A 120 -3.39 -25.34 -12.49
C VAL A 120 -2.44 -25.73 -13.62
N ASP A 121 -1.19 -25.25 -13.59
CA ASP A 121 -0.18 -25.51 -14.61
C ASP A 121 0.20 -26.98 -14.69
N LYS A 122 0.28 -27.69 -13.56
CA LYS A 122 0.53 -29.14 -13.54
C LYS A 122 -0.63 -29.95 -14.15
N ARG A 123 -1.88 -29.48 -13.99
CA ARG A 123 -3.08 -30.19 -14.47
C ARG A 123 -3.50 -29.82 -15.89
N ALA A 124 -3.16 -28.62 -16.36
CA ALA A 124 -3.43 -28.13 -17.70
C ALA A 124 -2.94 -29.07 -18.84
N PRO A 125 -1.68 -29.58 -18.85
CA PRO A 125 -1.19 -30.45 -19.93
C PRO A 125 -1.90 -31.82 -19.95
N THR A 126 -2.29 -32.35 -18.79
CA THR A 126 -3.04 -33.61 -18.70
C THR A 126 -4.47 -33.46 -19.24
N ILE A 127 -5.04 -32.25 -19.17
CA ILE A 127 -6.38 -31.94 -19.68
C ILE A 127 -6.35 -31.61 -21.17
N ALA A 128 -5.31 -30.92 -21.64
CA ALA A 128 -5.07 -30.69 -23.06
C ALA A 128 -4.99 -32.00 -23.86
N LYS A 129 -4.45 -33.08 -23.27
CA LYS A 129 -4.37 -34.41 -23.90
C LYS A 129 -5.74 -35.10 -24.09
N ARG A 130 -6.76 -34.77 -23.29
CA ARG A 130 -8.13 -35.30 -23.40
C ARG A 130 -9.14 -34.21 -23.04
N PRO A 131 -9.50 -33.33 -23.98
CA PRO A 131 -10.31 -32.16 -23.70
C PRO A 131 -11.77 -32.57 -23.40
N ALA A 132 -12.09 -32.72 -22.11
CA ALA A 132 -13.43 -32.91 -21.61
C ALA A 132 -13.89 -31.63 -20.88
N LEU A 133 -15.02 -31.07 -21.32
CA LEU A 133 -15.57 -29.82 -20.76
C LEU A 133 -15.75 -29.86 -19.25
N TRP A 134 -16.25 -30.98 -18.73
CA TRP A 134 -16.43 -31.19 -17.29
C TRP A 134 -15.13 -31.09 -16.48
N ARG A 135 -13.99 -31.45 -17.09
CA ARG A 135 -12.68 -31.36 -16.44
C ARG A 135 -12.18 -29.92 -16.34
N VAL A 136 -12.57 -29.06 -17.28
CA VAL A 136 -12.32 -27.61 -17.22
C VAL A 136 -13.22 -26.95 -16.18
N ASP A 137 -14.49 -27.34 -16.11
CA ASP A 137 -15.42 -26.89 -15.05
C ASP A 137 -14.89 -27.26 -13.64
N LEU A 138 -14.39 -28.48 -13.45
CA LEU A 138 -13.82 -28.92 -12.17
C LEU A 138 -12.54 -28.17 -11.79
N MET A 139 -11.68 -27.83 -12.75
CA MET A 139 -10.52 -26.97 -12.49
C MET A 139 -10.93 -25.58 -12.07
N PHE A 140 -11.89 -24.98 -12.77
CA PHE A 140 -12.38 -23.65 -12.45
C PHE A 140 -13.03 -23.61 -11.07
N GLY A 141 -13.92 -24.57 -10.77
CA GLY A 141 -14.54 -24.71 -9.45
C GLY A 141 -13.52 -24.92 -8.34
N GLY A 142 -12.50 -25.76 -8.58
CA GLY A 142 -11.39 -25.94 -7.64
C GLY A 142 -10.59 -24.67 -7.41
N ALA A 143 -10.36 -23.86 -8.44
CA ALA A 143 -9.67 -22.58 -8.31
C ALA A 143 -10.45 -21.59 -7.46
N VAL A 144 -11.76 -21.44 -7.72
CA VAL A 144 -12.64 -20.57 -6.93
C VAL A 144 -12.71 -21.02 -5.47
N PHE A 145 -12.84 -22.33 -5.22
CA PHE A 145 -12.88 -22.87 -3.85
C PHE A 145 -11.56 -22.62 -3.09
N MET A 146 -10.42 -22.79 -3.76
CA MET A 146 -9.11 -22.49 -3.17
C MET A 146 -8.96 -21.00 -2.85
N LEU A 147 -9.38 -20.11 -3.76
CA LEU A 147 -9.37 -18.66 -3.52
C LEU A 147 -10.25 -18.27 -2.34
N LEU A 148 -11.45 -18.84 -2.25
CA LEU A 148 -12.35 -18.65 -1.11
C LEU A 148 -11.71 -19.12 0.20
N GLY A 149 -11.07 -20.30 0.19
CA GLY A 149 -10.32 -20.82 1.33
C GLY A 149 -9.18 -19.91 1.76
N LEU A 150 -8.52 -19.25 0.80
CA LEU A 150 -7.44 -18.30 1.07
C LEU A 150 -7.93 -17.02 1.76
N HIS A 151 -9.10 -16.52 1.34
CA HIS A 151 -9.76 -15.40 2.03
C HIS A 151 -10.19 -15.78 3.45
N LEU A 152 -10.76 -16.98 3.63
CA LEU A 152 -11.10 -17.48 4.96
C LEU A 152 -9.85 -17.64 5.83
N GLY A 153 -8.76 -18.15 5.28
CA GLY A 153 -7.46 -18.25 5.97
C GLY A 153 -6.93 -16.89 6.41
N SER A 154 -7.07 -15.85 5.56
CA SER A 154 -6.69 -14.47 5.91
C SER A 154 -7.52 -13.92 7.07
N VAL A 155 -8.83 -14.18 7.09
CA VAL A 155 -9.72 -13.80 8.18
C VAL A 155 -9.35 -14.53 9.48
N LEU A 156 -9.04 -15.82 9.41
CA LEU A 156 -8.59 -16.59 10.58
C LEU A 156 -7.24 -16.11 11.11
N LEU A 157 -6.31 -15.74 10.22
CA LEU A 157 -5.03 -15.17 10.60
C LEU A 157 -5.20 -13.83 11.32
N TRP A 158 -6.10 -12.97 10.81
CA TRP A 158 -6.48 -11.74 11.49
C TRP A 158 -7.15 -12.00 12.84
N SER A 159 -8.05 -12.97 12.92
CA SER A 159 -8.68 -13.36 14.20
C SER A 159 -7.63 -13.78 15.22
N ALA A 160 -6.65 -14.59 14.81
CA ALA A 160 -5.55 -14.98 15.69
C ALA A 160 -4.74 -13.76 16.13
N ALA A 161 -4.38 -12.87 15.21
CA ALA A 161 -3.65 -11.64 15.52
C ALA A 161 -4.40 -10.73 16.51
N VAL A 162 -5.72 -10.64 16.41
CA VAL A 162 -6.56 -9.85 17.34
C VAL A 162 -6.60 -10.48 18.74
N VAL A 163 -6.68 -11.81 18.83
CA VAL A 163 -6.66 -12.54 20.12
C VAL A 163 -5.30 -12.46 20.78
N TYR A 164 -4.22 -12.78 20.05
CA TYR A 164 -2.85 -12.75 20.58
C TYR A 164 -2.37 -11.33 20.89
N GLY A 165 -2.88 -10.32 20.18
CA GLY A 165 -2.64 -8.91 20.48
C GLY A 165 -3.35 -8.42 21.75
N GLY A 166 -4.17 -9.26 22.39
CA GLY A 166 -4.92 -8.90 23.59
C GLY A 166 -6.02 -7.86 23.35
N VAL A 167 -6.46 -7.70 22.09
CA VAL A 167 -7.50 -6.75 21.71
C VAL A 167 -8.87 -7.25 22.15
N ILE A 168 -9.16 -8.51 21.80
CA ILE A 168 -10.41 -9.21 22.14
C ILE A 168 -10.03 -10.62 22.60
N PRO A 169 -10.23 -10.97 23.89
CA PRO A 169 -9.81 -12.27 24.43
C PRO A 169 -10.71 -13.43 23.95
N ASP A 170 -11.92 -13.13 23.49
CA ASP A 170 -12.85 -14.13 22.96
C ASP A 170 -12.62 -14.39 21.47
N TRP A 171 -12.31 -15.64 21.12
CA TRP A 171 -12.07 -16.07 19.74
C TRP A 171 -13.25 -15.82 18.83
N VAL A 172 -14.48 -16.01 19.31
CA VAL A 172 -15.69 -15.86 18.47
C VAL A 172 -15.94 -14.39 18.14
N GLN A 173 -15.78 -13.50 19.12
CA GLN A 173 -15.87 -12.05 18.92
C GLN A 173 -14.71 -11.53 18.06
N ALA A 174 -13.48 -11.99 18.28
CA ALA A 174 -12.33 -11.63 17.47
C ALA A 174 -12.51 -12.04 16.01
N ALA A 175 -13.01 -13.27 15.77
CA ALA A 175 -13.30 -13.75 14.43
C ALA A 175 -14.41 -12.94 13.76
N ARG A 176 -15.50 -12.61 14.47
CA ARG A 176 -16.57 -11.74 13.96
C ARG A 176 -16.05 -10.35 13.63
N PHE A 177 -15.27 -9.74 14.51
CA PHE A 177 -14.66 -8.43 14.29
C PHE A 177 -13.74 -8.44 13.06
N ALA A 178 -12.79 -9.38 13.00
CA ALA A 178 -11.86 -9.52 11.89
C ALA A 178 -12.59 -9.79 10.57
N ALA A 179 -13.56 -10.70 10.55
CA ALA A 179 -14.35 -11.03 9.35
C ALA A 179 -15.11 -9.80 8.82
N ARG A 180 -15.80 -9.07 9.71
CA ARG A 180 -16.61 -7.90 9.34
C ARG A 180 -15.75 -6.73 8.86
N SER A 181 -14.60 -6.50 9.49
CA SER A 181 -13.65 -5.47 9.06
C SER A 181 -12.97 -5.86 7.74
N TYR A 182 -12.56 -7.11 7.58
CA TYR A 182 -11.90 -7.62 6.37
C TYR A 182 -12.82 -7.60 5.13
N THR A 183 -14.10 -7.90 5.32
CA THR A 183 -15.13 -7.83 4.26
C THR A 183 -15.74 -6.45 4.09
N THR A 184 -15.20 -5.44 4.78
CA THR A 184 -15.66 -4.05 4.75
C THR A 184 -17.14 -3.86 5.10
N ILE A 185 -17.78 -4.86 5.75
CA ILE A 185 -19.16 -4.77 6.26
C ILE A 185 -19.21 -3.78 7.42
N GLY A 186 -18.09 -3.62 8.13
CA GLY A 186 -17.95 -2.73 9.27
C GLY A 186 -18.25 -3.46 10.58
N SER A 187 -17.45 -3.17 11.60
CA SER A 187 -17.63 -3.69 12.95
C SER A 187 -18.58 -2.80 13.75
N ASP A 188 -19.57 -3.43 14.37
CA ASP A 188 -20.44 -2.84 15.40
C ASP A 188 -19.77 -2.87 16.79
N HIS A 189 -18.68 -3.62 16.93
CA HIS A 189 -17.94 -3.76 18.19
C HIS A 189 -17.07 -2.53 18.48
N GLN A 190 -17.29 -1.90 19.63
CA GLN A 190 -16.44 -0.81 20.12
C GLN A 190 -15.13 -1.40 20.67
N VAL A 191 -14.06 -1.21 19.91
CA VAL A 191 -12.70 -1.61 20.31
C VAL A 191 -12.10 -0.48 21.17
N PRO A 192 -11.27 -0.76 22.20
CA PRO A 192 -10.64 0.31 22.98
C PRO A 192 -9.90 1.34 22.09
N GLU A 193 -9.91 2.61 22.50
CA GLU A 193 -9.34 3.76 21.74
C GLU A 193 -7.95 3.49 21.14
N LYS A 194 -7.12 2.73 21.87
CA LYS A 194 -5.77 2.32 21.47
C LYS A 194 -5.69 1.33 20.31
N TRP A 195 -6.80 0.86 19.75
CA TRP A 195 -6.86 -0.14 18.68
C TRP A 195 -7.76 0.31 17.51
N HIS A 196 -8.19 1.57 17.49
CA HIS A 196 -9.10 2.10 16.47
C HIS A 196 -8.52 2.02 15.05
N MET A 197 -7.20 2.10 14.90
CA MET A 197 -6.54 2.02 13.58
C MET A 197 -6.47 0.60 13.04
N LEU A 198 -6.71 -0.43 13.86
CA LEU A 198 -6.65 -1.81 13.44
C LEU A 198 -7.79 -2.16 12.47
N ALA A 199 -9.01 -1.68 12.71
CA ALA A 199 -10.17 -1.99 11.85
C ALA A 199 -9.98 -1.45 10.41
N PRO A 200 -9.57 -0.19 10.20
CA PRO A 200 -9.22 0.32 8.87
C PRO A 200 -8.07 -0.45 8.20
N ILE A 201 -7.03 -0.83 8.94
CA ILE A 201 -5.89 -1.60 8.39
C ILE A 201 -6.37 -2.98 7.89
N ILE A 202 -7.20 -3.67 8.67
CA ILE A 202 -7.81 -4.95 8.29
C ILE A 202 -8.65 -4.78 7.02
N ALA A 203 -9.46 -3.71 6.94
CA ALA A 203 -10.30 -3.41 5.79
C ALA A 203 -9.47 -3.16 4.52
N ILE A 204 -8.40 -2.36 4.60
CA ILE A 204 -7.49 -2.11 3.48
C ILE A 204 -6.80 -3.41 3.03
N SER A 205 -6.37 -4.24 3.97
CA SER A 205 -5.83 -5.57 3.68
C SER A 205 -6.83 -6.45 2.92
N GLY A 206 -8.10 -6.47 3.36
CA GLY A 206 -9.18 -7.17 2.69
C GLY A 206 -9.40 -6.69 1.25
N MET A 207 -9.58 -5.38 1.06
CA MET A 207 -9.75 -4.79 -0.28
C MET A 207 -8.58 -5.10 -1.20
N PHE A 208 -7.34 -4.95 -0.71
CA PHE A 208 -6.14 -5.25 -1.48
C PHE A 208 -6.09 -6.71 -1.92
N THR A 209 -6.33 -7.63 -0.99
CA THR A 209 -6.30 -9.07 -1.28
C THR A 209 -7.46 -9.51 -2.18
N PHE A 210 -8.66 -8.94 -2.05
CA PHE A 210 -9.77 -9.16 -2.98
C PHE A 210 -9.47 -8.63 -4.38
N ALA A 211 -8.92 -7.43 -4.50
CA ALA A 211 -8.53 -6.86 -5.78
C ALA A 211 -7.47 -7.73 -6.48
N TRP A 212 -6.48 -8.22 -5.72
CA TRP A 212 -5.47 -9.13 -6.23
C TRP A 212 -6.08 -10.45 -6.70
N THR A 213 -6.89 -11.12 -5.88
CA THR A 213 -7.48 -12.42 -6.26
C THR A 213 -8.46 -12.30 -7.41
N ALA A 214 -9.18 -11.18 -7.51
CA ALA A 214 -10.04 -10.88 -8.67
C ALA A 214 -9.23 -10.80 -9.97
N SER A 215 -8.08 -10.10 -9.97
CA SER A 215 -7.18 -10.04 -11.13
C SER A 215 -6.73 -11.43 -11.57
N VAL A 216 -6.34 -12.28 -10.61
CA VAL A 216 -5.88 -13.65 -10.93
C VAL A 216 -7.03 -14.54 -11.38
N LEU A 217 -8.23 -14.38 -10.80
CA LEU A 217 -9.41 -15.11 -11.24
C LEU A 217 -9.71 -14.81 -12.71
N VAL A 218 -9.58 -13.56 -13.15
CA VAL A 218 -9.75 -13.18 -14.56
C VAL A 218 -8.74 -13.93 -15.45
N SER A 219 -7.45 -13.99 -15.06
CA SER A 219 -6.45 -14.77 -15.80
C SER A 219 -6.78 -16.27 -15.87
N ILE A 220 -7.29 -16.85 -14.79
CA ILE A 220 -7.72 -18.27 -14.76
C ILE A 220 -8.93 -18.49 -15.66
N VAL A 221 -9.90 -17.56 -15.66
CA VAL A 221 -11.08 -17.60 -16.53
C VAL A 221 -10.66 -17.56 -17.99
N GLU A 222 -9.73 -16.68 -18.36
CA GLU A 222 -9.20 -16.57 -19.72
C GLU A 222 -8.56 -17.89 -20.17
N GLN A 223 -7.70 -18.47 -19.32
CA GLN A 223 -7.08 -19.77 -19.59
C GLN A 223 -8.10 -20.90 -19.73
N CYS A 224 -9.11 -20.93 -18.85
CA CYS A 224 -10.19 -21.91 -18.93
C CYS A 224 -11.01 -21.75 -20.23
N ASN A 225 -11.30 -20.51 -20.63
CA ASN A 225 -12.04 -20.23 -21.87
C ASN A 225 -11.24 -20.66 -23.11
N HIS A 226 -9.93 -20.43 -23.12
CA HIS A 226 -9.06 -20.93 -24.18
C HIS A 226 -9.13 -22.47 -24.28
N LEU A 227 -9.02 -23.18 -23.15
CA LEU A 227 -9.14 -24.65 -23.12
C LEU A 227 -10.53 -25.14 -23.56
N ARG A 228 -11.62 -24.43 -23.21
CA ARG A 228 -12.98 -24.74 -23.67
C ARG A 228 -13.11 -24.61 -25.18
N ARG A 229 -12.52 -23.58 -25.78
CA ARG A 229 -12.53 -23.37 -27.25
C ARG A 229 -11.87 -24.54 -27.97
N LEU A 230 -10.67 -24.96 -27.52
CA LEU A 230 -9.99 -26.13 -28.08
C LEU A 230 -10.83 -27.41 -27.96
N ALA A 231 -11.51 -27.59 -26.82
CA ALA A 231 -12.41 -28.73 -26.62
C ALA A 231 -13.64 -28.70 -27.54
N TRP A 232 -14.21 -27.51 -27.80
CA TRP A 232 -15.33 -27.32 -28.71
C TRP A 232 -14.94 -27.61 -30.15
N ASP A 233 -13.78 -27.11 -30.59
CA ASP A 233 -13.28 -27.33 -31.95
C ASP A 233 -13.00 -28.81 -32.21
N ALA A 234 -12.40 -29.52 -31.25
CA ALA A 234 -12.17 -30.96 -31.35
C ALA A 234 -13.49 -31.75 -31.46
N ARG A 235 -14.52 -31.36 -30.68
CA ARG A 235 -15.86 -31.97 -30.75
C ARG A 235 -16.57 -31.67 -32.07
N ARG A 236 -16.44 -30.45 -32.60
CA ARG A 236 -16.99 -30.05 -33.89
C ARG A 236 -16.38 -30.88 -35.02
N ARG A 237 -15.04 -30.95 -35.10
CA ARG A 237 -14.32 -31.77 -36.10
C ARG A 237 -14.76 -33.23 -36.08
N LYS A 238 -14.92 -33.81 -34.89
CA LYS A 238 -15.41 -35.20 -34.75
C LYS A 238 -16.84 -35.37 -35.28
N ARG A 239 -17.74 -34.42 -35.00
CA ARG A 239 -19.13 -34.44 -35.50
C ARG A 239 -19.19 -34.30 -37.01
N GLU A 240 -18.38 -33.42 -37.60
CA GLU A 240 -18.28 -33.23 -39.05
C GLU A 240 -17.73 -34.48 -39.74
N ALA A 241 -16.65 -35.09 -39.21
CA ALA A 241 -16.12 -36.35 -39.74
C ALA A 241 -17.16 -37.49 -39.67
N THR A 242 -17.92 -37.57 -38.58
CA THR A 242 -18.99 -38.58 -38.43
C THR A 242 -20.16 -38.31 -39.40
N ARG A 243 -20.47 -37.04 -39.67
CA ARG A 243 -21.54 -36.65 -40.61
C ARG A 243 -21.14 -36.89 -42.06
N GLY A 244 -19.88 -36.60 -42.43
CA GLY A 244 -19.35 -36.85 -43.78
C GLY A 244 -19.15 -38.32 -44.10
N ALA A 245 -18.93 -39.17 -43.08
CA ALA A 245 -18.83 -40.62 -43.24
C ALA A 245 -20.19 -41.33 -43.33
N ARG A 246 -21.32 -40.63 -43.13
CA ARG A 246 -22.65 -41.22 -43.27
C ARG A 246 -23.06 -41.15 -44.75
N PRO A 247 -23.21 -42.29 -45.46
CA PRO A 247 -23.62 -42.29 -46.86
C PRO A 247 -24.98 -41.61 -47.00
N THR A 248 -25.10 -40.70 -47.96
CA THR A 248 -26.38 -40.12 -48.36
C THR A 248 -27.27 -41.24 -48.88
N PRO A 249 -28.48 -41.43 -48.34
CA PRO A 249 -29.42 -42.40 -48.90
C PRO A 249 -29.68 -42.00 -50.36
N SER A 250 -29.33 -42.86 -51.31
CA SER A 250 -29.77 -42.70 -52.69
C SER A 250 -31.30 -42.75 -52.69
N ALA A 251 -31.91 -41.69 -53.22
CA ALA A 251 -33.34 -41.68 -53.48
C ALA A 251 -33.57 -42.56 -54.71
N ASP A 252 -33.99 -43.80 -54.45
CA ASP A 252 -34.58 -44.70 -55.43
C ASP A 252 -36.09 -44.45 -55.52
#